data_AF-A8S3E0-F1
#
_entry.id   AF-A8S3E0-F1
#
_cell.length_a   1.000
_cell.length_b   1.000
_cell.length_c   1.000
_cell.angle_alpha   90.00
_cell.angle_beta   90.00
_cell.angle_gamma   90.00
#
_symmetry.space_group_name_H-M   'P 1'
#
loop_
_entity.id
_entity.type
_entity.pdbx_description
1 polymer ?
#
loop_
_entity_poly.entity_id
_entity_poly.type
_entity_poly.pdbx_seq_one_letter_code
_entity_poly.pdbx_strand_id
1 'polypeptide(L)'
;MGLLDKLFKKGPKADEVSKGGSPIYRYEDKENEGWRPPEAYGVYAEEINAHFQGLFPNREEFVFHELLSDLVHIDVNIMRPDETHPYYVMYTTGMSDMPMTLPEEIQDREDLRYGELYMFLPKEWNPGEAGQINSDIAQEEYWPIGLIKYLARFPHEYSTWLGWGHTIPNGPDYEPLAPDTGMGGVVLVQTGGDMGSMEAKDGRKVNFYMVIPAYREEIEYKLEYGMEALDKRFSEGNLPMVLDIHRPNLCADFKE
;
A
#
# COMPACT_ATOMS: atom_id res chain seq x y z
N MET A 1 19.15 -29.18 -8.58
CA MET A 1 18.81 -27.96 -7.81
C MET A 1 18.51 -28.40 -6.39
N GLY A 2 19.38 -28.03 -5.45
CA GLY A 2 19.40 -28.59 -4.10
C GLY A 2 18.37 -27.95 -3.18
N LEU A 3 18.01 -28.66 -2.11
CA LEU A 3 17.10 -28.22 -1.04
C LEU A 3 17.48 -26.86 -0.42
N LEU A 4 18.73 -26.42 -0.60
CA LEU A 4 19.28 -25.15 -0.08
C LEU A 4 19.02 -23.95 -0.99
N ASP A 5 18.76 -24.12 -2.30
CA ASP A 5 18.41 -23.00 -3.20
C ASP A 5 17.00 -22.44 -2.90
N LYS A 6 16.17 -23.20 -2.17
CA LYS A 6 14.85 -22.75 -1.72
C LYS A 6 14.89 -21.82 -0.51
N LEU A 7 16.04 -21.69 0.17
CA LEU A 7 16.15 -20.93 1.42
C LEU A 7 16.44 -19.44 1.22
N PHE A 8 16.77 -19.00 0.01
CA PHE A 8 16.92 -17.58 -0.31
C PHE A 8 16.41 -17.32 -1.72
N LYS A 9 15.13 -16.91 -1.86
CA LYS A 9 14.71 -16.22 -3.09
C LYS A 9 15.63 -15.01 -3.23
N LYS A 10 16.39 -14.94 -4.33
CA LYS A 10 17.19 -13.75 -4.63
C LYS A 10 16.23 -12.58 -4.77
N GLY A 11 16.48 -11.52 -4.00
CA GLY A 11 15.68 -10.30 -4.07
C GLY A 11 15.72 -9.61 -5.42
N PRO A 12 14.84 -8.64 -5.65
CA PRO A 12 14.79 -7.91 -6.91
C PRO A 12 16.10 -7.14 -7.10
N LYS A 13 16.51 -6.97 -8.36
CA LYS A 13 17.65 -6.12 -8.72
C LYS A 13 17.13 -4.89 -9.42
N ALA A 14 17.62 -3.72 -9.04
CA ALA A 14 17.25 -2.48 -9.71
C ALA A 14 17.81 -2.49 -11.14
N ASP A 15 16.98 -2.12 -12.11
CA ASP A 15 17.37 -1.97 -13.51
C ASP A 15 18.19 -0.68 -13.70
N GLU A 16 17.82 0.36 -12.95
CA GLU A 16 18.46 1.66 -12.97
C GLU A 16 18.22 2.40 -11.65
N VAL A 17 18.87 3.55 -11.48
CA VAL A 17 18.67 4.46 -10.35
C VAL A 17 18.29 5.82 -10.89
N SER A 18 17.18 6.38 -10.40
CA SER A 18 16.70 7.70 -10.79
C SER A 18 17.69 8.78 -10.34
N LYS A 19 17.60 10.00 -10.92
CA LYS A 19 18.47 11.11 -10.52
C LYS A 19 18.31 11.50 -9.04
N GLY A 20 17.08 11.38 -8.52
CA GLY A 20 16.74 11.52 -7.10
C GLY A 20 17.17 10.34 -6.22
N GLY A 21 17.90 9.36 -6.76
CA GLY A 21 18.50 8.26 -6.01
C GLY A 21 17.59 7.06 -5.75
N SER A 22 16.42 6.98 -6.38
CA SER A 22 15.51 5.85 -6.20
C SER A 22 15.88 4.67 -7.10
N PRO A 23 16.01 3.44 -6.59
CA PRO A 23 16.11 2.26 -7.45
C PRO A 23 14.80 2.07 -8.24
N ILE A 24 14.91 1.79 -9.53
CA ILE A 24 13.78 1.52 -10.42
C ILE A 24 13.77 0.02 -10.72
N TYR A 25 12.62 -0.61 -10.53
CA TYR A 25 12.38 -2.02 -10.79
C TYR A 25 11.30 -2.17 -11.85
N ARG A 26 11.54 -3.02 -12.84
CA ARG A 26 10.57 -3.34 -13.88
C ARG A 26 10.04 -4.75 -13.68
N TYR A 27 8.72 -4.88 -13.74
CA TYR A 27 8.02 -6.13 -13.56
C TYR A 27 7.30 -6.46 -14.87
N GLU A 28 7.53 -7.66 -15.37
CA GLU A 28 6.77 -8.20 -16.50
C GLU A 28 5.49 -8.86 -15.99
N ASP A 29 4.44 -8.84 -16.82
CA ASP A 29 3.23 -9.59 -16.55
C ASP A 29 3.59 -11.06 -16.33
N LYS A 30 3.20 -11.61 -15.17
CA LYS A 30 3.42 -13.02 -14.90
C LYS A 30 2.47 -13.87 -15.75
N GLU A 31 3.03 -14.90 -16.39
CA GLU A 31 2.21 -16.02 -16.87
C GLU A 31 1.40 -16.58 -15.69
N ASN A 32 0.16 -16.99 -15.96
CA ASN A 32 -0.72 -17.52 -14.92
C ASN A 32 -0.09 -18.79 -14.32
N GLU A 33 0.54 -18.64 -13.14
CA GLU A 33 1.18 -19.73 -12.38
C GLU A 33 0.15 -20.70 -11.75
N GLY A 34 -1.15 -20.47 -11.98
CA GLY A 34 -2.25 -21.19 -11.34
C GLY A 34 -2.50 -20.70 -9.91
N TRP A 35 -3.56 -21.23 -9.29
CA TRP A 35 -3.91 -20.90 -7.91
C TRP A 35 -2.90 -21.47 -6.91
N ARG A 36 -2.38 -20.61 -6.03
CA ARG A 36 -1.44 -20.92 -4.95
C ARG A 36 -2.13 -20.63 -3.62
N PRO A 37 -2.42 -21.64 -2.77
CA PRO A 37 -3.06 -21.37 -1.49
C PRO A 37 -2.12 -20.59 -0.56
N PRO A 38 -2.64 -19.63 0.24
CA PRO A 38 -1.87 -18.97 1.28
C PRO A 38 -1.27 -19.96 2.29
N GLU A 39 -0.01 -19.73 2.69
CA GLU A 39 0.68 -20.54 3.70
C GLU A 39 0.21 -20.21 5.13
N ALA A 40 -0.29 -19.00 5.35
CA ALA A 40 -0.81 -18.51 6.61
C ALA A 40 -2.02 -17.58 6.39
N TYR A 41 -2.80 -17.39 7.44
CA TYR A 41 -4.01 -16.58 7.45
C TYR A 41 -4.05 -15.75 8.74
N GLY A 42 -3.92 -14.44 8.60
CA GLY A 42 -4.07 -13.47 9.68
C GLY A 42 -3.10 -13.66 10.85
N VAL A 43 -1.82 -13.94 10.58
CA VAL A 43 -0.77 -14.15 11.59
C VAL A 43 -0.72 -13.00 12.58
N TYR A 44 -0.80 -11.76 12.08
CA TYR A 44 -0.77 -10.53 12.88
C TYR A 44 -2.12 -9.81 12.94
N ALA A 45 -3.17 -10.35 12.33
CA ALA A 45 -4.43 -9.64 12.12
C ALA A 45 -5.08 -9.18 13.44
N GLU A 46 -5.12 -10.03 14.48
CA GLU A 46 -5.67 -9.64 15.78
C GLU A 46 -4.88 -8.49 16.43
N GLU A 47 -3.54 -8.52 16.33
CA GLU A 47 -2.68 -7.50 16.92
C GLU A 47 -2.75 -6.18 16.15
N ILE A 48 -2.80 -6.23 14.81
CA ILE A 48 -2.98 -5.07 13.95
C ILE A 48 -4.36 -4.44 14.19
N ASN A 49 -5.42 -5.24 14.27
CA ASN A 49 -6.76 -4.73 14.56
C ASN A 49 -6.82 -4.06 15.93
N ALA A 50 -6.25 -4.67 16.97
CA ALA A 50 -6.17 -4.06 18.29
C ALA A 50 -5.36 -2.74 18.26
N HIS A 51 -4.28 -2.68 17.48
CA HIS A 51 -3.46 -1.48 17.31
C HIS A 51 -4.24 -0.33 16.66
N PHE A 52 -4.92 -0.57 15.53
CA PHE A 52 -5.77 0.43 14.88
C PHE A 52 -6.96 0.84 15.76
N GLN A 53 -7.58 -0.09 16.50
CA GLN A 53 -8.65 0.25 17.45
C GLN A 53 -8.16 1.12 18.61
N GLY A 54 -6.90 0.96 19.03
CA GLY A 54 -6.26 1.85 20.00
C GLY A 54 -6.07 3.27 19.47
N LEU A 55 -5.75 3.40 18.17
CA LEU A 55 -5.57 4.69 17.50
C LEU A 55 -6.91 5.39 17.18
N PHE A 56 -7.93 4.59 16.89
CA PHE A 56 -9.24 5.05 16.45
C PHE A 56 -10.36 4.41 17.32
N PRO A 57 -10.45 4.77 18.61
CA PRO A 57 -11.31 4.07 19.55
C PRO A 57 -12.79 4.32 19.30
N ASN A 58 -13.61 3.31 19.62
CA ASN A 58 -15.09 3.34 19.58
C ASN A 58 -15.70 3.51 18.19
N ARG A 59 -14.99 3.07 17.14
CA ARG A 59 -15.51 3.11 15.77
C ARG A 59 -16.13 1.77 15.42
N GLU A 60 -17.29 1.81 14.78
CA GLU A 60 -17.86 0.61 14.14
C GLU A 60 -16.93 0.22 12.98
N GLU A 61 -16.70 -1.08 12.81
CA GLU A 61 -15.86 -1.61 11.73
C GLU A 61 -16.54 -2.75 11.00
N PHE A 62 -16.15 -2.94 9.74
CA PHE A 62 -16.46 -4.15 8.98
C PHE A 62 -15.25 -4.56 8.16
N VAL A 63 -15.22 -5.83 7.76
CA VAL A 63 -14.11 -6.40 6.98
C VAL A 63 -14.62 -6.83 5.62
N PHE A 64 -13.92 -6.37 4.59
CA PHE A 64 -14.10 -6.84 3.23
C PHE A 64 -13.18 -8.04 2.99
N HIS A 65 -13.72 -9.23 3.20
CA HIS A 65 -12.96 -10.47 3.09
C HIS A 65 -12.61 -10.82 1.65
N GLU A 66 -11.41 -11.37 1.46
CA GLU A 66 -11.08 -12.00 0.19
C GLU A 66 -11.69 -13.40 0.07
N LEU A 67 -12.57 -13.59 -0.92
CA LEU A 67 -13.25 -14.87 -1.15
C LEU A 67 -12.33 -15.97 -1.68
N LEU A 68 -11.35 -15.58 -2.50
CA LEU A 68 -10.38 -16.48 -3.12
C LEU A 68 -9.01 -15.85 -3.04
N SER A 69 -8.18 -16.36 -2.14
CA SER A 69 -6.84 -15.86 -1.94
C SER A 69 -5.84 -16.65 -2.78
N ASP A 70 -5.02 -15.93 -3.53
CA ASP A 70 -3.86 -16.46 -4.23
C ASP A 70 -2.59 -15.93 -3.59
N LEU A 71 -1.72 -16.82 -3.11
CA LEU A 71 -0.45 -16.57 -2.44
C LEU A 71 -0.55 -15.99 -1.02
N VAL A 72 -1.37 -14.96 -0.80
CA VAL A 72 -1.63 -14.34 0.51
C VAL A 72 -3.12 -14.03 0.68
N HIS A 73 -3.63 -14.13 1.89
CA HIS A 73 -5.02 -13.76 2.21
C HIS A 73 -5.08 -12.30 2.63
N ILE A 74 -5.63 -11.43 1.78
CA ILE A 74 -5.69 -9.98 2.07
C ILE A 74 -7.11 -9.57 2.43
N ASP A 75 -7.28 -9.25 3.71
CA ASP A 75 -8.48 -8.60 4.22
C ASP A 75 -8.29 -7.08 4.24
N VAL A 76 -9.40 -6.37 4.00
CA VAL A 76 -9.45 -4.91 4.11
C VAL A 76 -10.42 -4.56 5.22
N ASN A 77 -9.88 -4.04 6.32
CA ASN A 77 -10.62 -3.61 7.50
C ASN A 77 -11.02 -2.14 7.32
N ILE A 78 -12.28 -1.82 7.60
CA ILE A 78 -12.85 -0.50 7.35
C ILE A 78 -13.57 -0.02 8.60
N MET A 79 -13.00 0.99 9.26
CA MET A 79 -13.63 1.68 10.39
C MET A 79 -14.46 2.87 9.89
N ARG A 80 -15.72 2.92 10.29
CA ARG A 80 -16.70 3.94 9.88
C ARG A 80 -16.36 5.32 10.46
N PRO A 81 -16.74 6.41 9.76
CA PRO A 81 -16.72 7.78 10.29
C PRO A 81 -17.43 7.89 11.63
N ASP A 82 -16.96 8.82 12.46
CA ASP A 82 -17.65 9.27 13.67
C ASP A 82 -17.74 10.81 13.67
N GLU A 83 -18.37 11.39 14.68
CA GLU A 83 -18.55 12.84 14.78
C GLU A 83 -17.23 13.62 14.87
N THR A 84 -16.18 13.03 15.46
CA THR A 84 -14.86 13.64 15.66
C THR A 84 -13.92 13.42 14.48
N HIS A 85 -14.04 12.28 13.81
CA HIS A 85 -13.21 11.85 12.69
C HIS A 85 -14.14 11.50 11.52
N PRO A 86 -14.53 12.51 10.71
CA PRO A 86 -15.52 12.37 9.64
C PRO A 86 -14.92 11.76 8.35
N TYR A 87 -14.26 10.60 8.48
CA TYR A 87 -13.62 9.86 7.39
C TYR A 87 -13.54 8.38 7.72
N TYR A 88 -13.50 7.49 6.73
CA TYR A 88 -13.21 6.07 6.98
C TYR A 88 -11.72 5.87 7.23
N VAL A 89 -11.37 4.88 8.06
CA VAL A 89 -10.00 4.35 8.14
C VAL A 89 -10.03 2.98 7.49
N MET A 90 -9.29 2.83 6.39
CA MET A 90 -9.18 1.58 5.64
C MET A 90 -7.76 1.06 5.76
N TYR A 91 -7.57 -0.19 6.18
CA TYR A 91 -6.24 -0.77 6.33
C TYR A 91 -6.26 -2.27 6.04
N THR A 92 -5.11 -2.79 5.60
CA THR A 92 -4.97 -4.20 5.27
C THR A 92 -4.59 -5.03 6.48
N THR A 93 -5.00 -6.29 6.47
CA THR A 93 -4.40 -7.35 7.26
C THR A 93 -4.10 -8.52 6.34
N GLY A 94 -2.92 -9.11 6.50
CA GLY A 94 -2.49 -10.33 5.80
C GLY A 94 -1.36 -10.10 4.80
N MET A 95 -1.04 -8.85 4.46
CA MET A 95 0.19 -8.54 3.73
C MET A 95 1.43 -8.95 4.53
N SER A 96 1.34 -8.79 5.86
CA SER A 96 2.38 -9.15 6.82
C SER A 96 2.39 -10.63 7.22
N ASP A 97 1.49 -11.47 6.69
CA ASP A 97 1.50 -12.92 6.97
C ASP A 97 2.73 -13.63 6.39
N MET A 98 3.33 -13.04 5.36
CA MET A 98 4.54 -13.52 4.72
C MET A 98 5.58 -12.37 4.65
N PRO A 99 6.87 -12.63 4.87
CA PRO A 99 7.89 -11.60 4.68
C PRO A 99 7.99 -11.20 3.21
N MET A 100 8.08 -9.89 2.96
CA MET A 100 8.43 -9.33 1.66
C MET A 100 9.86 -9.72 1.27
N THR A 101 10.14 -9.68 -0.03
CA THR A 101 11.45 -10.04 -0.58
C THR A 101 12.30 -8.79 -0.78
N LEU A 102 13.23 -8.56 0.14
CA LEU A 102 14.16 -7.43 0.09
C LEU A 102 15.29 -7.69 -0.93
N PRO A 103 15.81 -6.63 -1.59
CA PRO A 103 16.97 -6.75 -2.47
C PRO A 103 18.25 -7.03 -1.67
N GLU A 104 19.29 -7.51 -2.35
CA GLU A 104 20.52 -8.03 -1.72
C GLU A 104 21.22 -6.99 -0.83
N GLU A 105 21.13 -5.71 -1.19
CA GLU A 105 21.77 -4.58 -0.53
C GLU A 105 21.18 -4.26 0.86
N ILE A 106 19.93 -4.67 1.10
CA ILE A 106 19.23 -4.47 2.38
C ILE A 106 18.60 -5.77 2.90
N GLN A 107 19.12 -6.93 2.46
CA GLN A 107 18.55 -8.24 2.80
C GLN A 107 18.59 -8.56 4.30
N ASP A 108 19.45 -7.89 5.06
CA ASP A 108 19.61 -8.02 6.51
C ASP A 108 18.66 -7.12 7.32
N ARG A 109 17.88 -6.26 6.64
CA ARG A 109 16.91 -5.36 7.25
C ARG A 109 15.60 -6.08 7.59
N GLU A 110 15.64 -6.91 8.62
CA GLU A 110 14.46 -7.62 9.15
C GLU A 110 13.30 -6.67 9.50
N ASP A 111 13.62 -5.44 9.90
CA ASP A 111 12.65 -4.40 10.24
C ASP A 111 11.85 -3.85 9.03
N LEU A 112 12.18 -4.25 7.79
CA LEU A 112 11.49 -3.88 6.55
C LEU A 112 10.70 -5.03 5.92
N ARG A 113 10.75 -6.24 6.50
CA ARG A 113 10.16 -7.43 5.87
C ARG A 113 8.65 -7.50 5.96
N TYR A 114 8.04 -6.83 6.92
CA TYR A 114 6.61 -6.92 7.18
C TYR A 114 5.99 -5.54 7.11
N GLY A 115 4.86 -5.47 6.42
CA GLY A 115 4.12 -4.24 6.25
C GLY A 115 2.64 -4.48 6.03
N GLU A 116 1.85 -3.46 6.32
CA GLU A 116 0.46 -3.32 5.93
C GLU A 116 0.26 -1.92 5.35
N LEU A 117 -0.81 -1.76 4.58
CA LEU A 117 -1.16 -0.52 3.90
C LEU A 117 -2.40 0.09 4.56
N TYR A 118 -2.50 1.41 4.54
CA TYR A 118 -3.72 2.10 4.95
C TYR A 118 -4.04 3.33 4.10
N MET A 119 -5.30 3.73 4.15
CA MET A 119 -5.87 4.91 3.51
C MET A 119 -6.98 5.51 4.37
N PHE A 120 -7.21 6.81 4.21
CA PHE A 120 -8.39 7.48 4.77
C PHE A 120 -9.31 7.89 3.63
N LEU A 121 -10.59 7.52 3.71
CA LEU A 121 -11.60 7.86 2.69
C LEU A 121 -12.58 8.90 3.24
N PRO A 122 -13.13 9.81 2.43
CA PRO A 122 -14.10 10.79 2.92
C PRO A 122 -15.36 10.09 3.44
N LYS A 123 -16.06 10.68 4.42
CA LYS A 123 -17.29 10.07 4.98
C LYS A 123 -18.40 9.87 3.94
N GLU A 124 -18.36 10.64 2.86
CA GLU A 124 -19.30 10.55 1.74
C GLU A 124 -18.96 9.39 0.80
N TRP A 125 -17.78 8.77 0.93
CA TRP A 125 -17.42 7.60 0.15
C TRP A 125 -18.28 6.41 0.55
N ASN A 126 -18.63 5.55 -0.42
CA ASN A 126 -19.32 4.30 -0.16
C ASN A 126 -18.35 3.12 -0.30
N PRO A 127 -17.68 2.68 0.79
CA PRO A 127 -16.80 1.51 0.74
C PRO A 127 -17.56 0.16 0.77
N GLY A 128 -18.90 0.18 0.69
CA GLY A 128 -19.74 -0.98 0.88
C GLY A 128 -20.02 -1.32 2.35
N GLU A 129 -20.49 -2.54 2.58
CA GLU A 129 -20.93 -3.07 3.87
C GLU A 129 -20.44 -4.52 4.08
N ALA A 130 -20.55 -5.00 5.32
CA ALA A 130 -20.19 -6.37 5.68
C ALA A 130 -20.91 -7.41 4.81
N GLY A 131 -20.15 -8.36 4.27
CA GLY A 131 -20.67 -9.47 3.46
C GLY A 131 -20.89 -9.15 1.98
N GLN A 132 -20.65 -7.91 1.53
CA GLN A 132 -20.60 -7.59 0.11
C GLN A 132 -19.31 -8.12 -0.54
N ILE A 133 -19.41 -8.43 -1.82
CA ILE A 133 -18.29 -8.81 -2.69
C ILE A 133 -18.01 -7.71 -3.71
N ASN A 134 -16.94 -7.83 -4.48
CA ASN A 134 -16.47 -6.75 -5.36
C ASN A 134 -17.50 -6.39 -6.44
N SER A 135 -18.28 -7.36 -6.91
CA SER A 135 -19.36 -7.12 -7.89
C SER A 135 -20.58 -6.40 -7.30
N ASP A 136 -20.65 -6.22 -5.99
CA ASP A 136 -21.78 -5.55 -5.32
C ASP A 136 -21.55 -4.04 -5.14
N ILE A 137 -20.33 -3.55 -5.42
CA ILE A 137 -19.90 -2.15 -5.25
C ILE A 137 -19.60 -1.57 -6.63
N ALA A 138 -20.02 -0.32 -6.88
CA ALA A 138 -19.72 0.35 -8.14
C ALA A 138 -18.20 0.51 -8.33
N GLN A 139 -17.69 0.41 -9.57
CA GLN A 139 -16.25 0.44 -9.83
C GLN A 139 -15.61 1.76 -9.38
N GLU A 140 -16.35 2.86 -9.52
CA GLU A 140 -15.98 4.21 -9.10
C GLU A 140 -15.84 4.34 -7.57
N GLU A 141 -16.47 3.44 -6.81
CA GLU A 141 -16.42 3.40 -5.35
C GLU A 141 -15.44 2.33 -4.84
N TYR A 142 -15.29 1.23 -5.59
CA TYR A 142 -14.48 0.07 -5.24
C TYR A 142 -12.98 0.27 -5.46
N TRP A 143 -12.58 1.15 -6.39
CA TRP A 143 -11.18 1.26 -6.80
C TRP A 143 -10.18 1.48 -5.65
N PRO A 144 -10.46 2.19 -4.52
CA PRO A 144 -9.50 2.30 -3.43
C PRO A 144 -9.26 0.95 -2.73
N ILE A 145 -10.32 0.14 -2.57
CA ILE A 145 -10.24 -1.22 -2.01
C ILE A 145 -9.47 -2.13 -2.97
N GLY A 146 -9.78 -2.05 -4.27
CA GLY A 146 -9.05 -2.80 -5.29
C GLY A 146 -7.56 -2.44 -5.34
N LEU A 147 -7.24 -1.14 -5.28
CA LEU A 147 -5.88 -0.62 -5.29
C LEU A 147 -5.07 -1.11 -4.09
N ILE A 148 -5.60 -0.98 -2.87
CA ILE A 148 -4.85 -1.38 -1.68
C ILE A 148 -4.65 -2.90 -1.62
N LYS A 149 -5.63 -3.70 -2.10
CA LYS A 149 -5.48 -5.16 -2.25
C LYS A 149 -4.40 -5.53 -3.24
N TYR A 150 -4.38 -4.87 -4.41
CA TYR A 150 -3.34 -5.07 -5.40
C TYR A 150 -1.95 -4.78 -4.81
N LEU A 151 -1.78 -3.62 -4.17
CA LEU A 151 -0.50 -3.24 -3.57
C LEU A 151 -0.07 -4.18 -2.44
N ALA A 152 -1.00 -4.65 -1.60
CA ALA A 152 -0.69 -5.61 -0.53
C ALA A 152 -0.22 -6.97 -1.06
N ARG A 153 -0.71 -7.39 -2.23
CA ARG A 153 -0.30 -8.64 -2.89
C ARG A 153 0.98 -8.50 -3.70
N PHE A 154 1.23 -7.30 -4.22
CA PHE A 154 2.36 -6.95 -5.09
C PHE A 154 3.73 -7.48 -4.64
N PRO A 155 4.21 -7.25 -3.39
CA PRO A 155 5.53 -7.74 -2.99
C PRO A 155 5.65 -9.27 -3.06
N HIS A 156 4.55 -9.97 -2.87
CA HIS A 156 4.52 -11.43 -2.85
C HIS A 156 4.48 -11.99 -4.27
N GLU A 157 3.62 -11.43 -5.11
CA GLU A 157 3.51 -11.80 -6.52
C GLU A 157 4.82 -11.61 -7.28
N TYR A 158 5.44 -10.44 -7.11
CA TYR A 158 6.62 -10.05 -7.88
C TYR A 158 7.93 -10.35 -7.15
N SER A 159 7.87 -10.99 -5.97
CA SER A 159 9.05 -11.28 -5.13
C SER A 159 9.88 -10.00 -4.92
N THR A 160 9.20 -8.97 -4.43
CA THR A 160 9.73 -7.64 -4.15
C THR A 160 9.26 -7.15 -2.78
N TRP A 161 9.39 -5.85 -2.50
CA TRP A 161 9.03 -5.22 -1.25
C TRP A 161 8.43 -3.83 -1.47
N LEU A 162 7.68 -3.38 -0.48
CA LEU A 162 7.11 -2.04 -0.41
C LEU A 162 7.64 -1.33 0.85
N GLY A 163 7.98 -0.05 0.68
CA GLY A 163 8.56 0.76 1.73
C GLY A 163 8.29 2.25 1.54
N TRP A 164 8.69 3.06 2.52
CA TRP A 164 8.61 4.51 2.43
C TRP A 164 9.29 5.03 1.17
N GLY A 165 8.62 5.94 0.47
CA GLY A 165 9.10 6.56 -0.75
C GLY A 165 9.01 5.67 -1.98
N HIS A 166 8.46 4.46 -1.90
CA HIS A 166 8.15 3.70 -3.10
C HIS A 166 7.02 4.38 -3.88
N THR A 167 7.14 4.35 -5.20
CA THR A 167 6.15 4.88 -6.13
C THR A 167 5.78 3.80 -7.14
N ILE A 168 4.49 3.61 -7.41
CA ILE A 168 4.00 2.63 -8.37
C ILE A 168 3.11 3.38 -9.38
N PRO A 169 3.55 3.56 -10.64
CA PRO A 169 2.70 4.13 -11.67
C PRO A 169 1.61 3.13 -12.08
N ASN A 170 0.44 3.64 -12.46
CA ASN A 170 -0.62 2.83 -13.04
C ASN A 170 -0.33 2.62 -14.54
N GLY A 171 0.47 1.59 -14.82
CA GLY A 171 0.97 1.33 -16.16
C GLY A 171 2.06 2.32 -16.62
N PRO A 172 2.64 2.11 -17.81
CA PRO A 172 3.74 2.93 -18.33
C PRO A 172 3.33 4.37 -18.64
N ASP A 173 2.06 4.61 -18.91
CA ASP A 173 1.54 5.92 -19.31
C ASP A 173 0.90 6.71 -18.15
N TYR A 174 0.98 6.19 -16.91
CA TYR A 174 0.33 6.78 -15.74
C TYR A 174 -1.18 6.95 -15.96
N GLU A 175 -1.85 5.90 -16.41
CA GLU A 175 -3.30 5.94 -16.66
C GLU A 175 -4.05 6.30 -15.37
N PRO A 176 -5.13 7.10 -15.44
CA PRO A 176 -5.94 7.42 -14.27
C PRO A 176 -6.35 6.19 -13.45
N LEU A 177 -6.21 6.28 -12.12
CA LEU A 177 -6.65 5.22 -11.19
C LEU A 177 -8.18 5.03 -11.19
N ALA A 178 -8.93 6.08 -11.54
CA ALA A 178 -10.37 6.07 -11.72
C ALA A 178 -10.78 7.08 -12.80
N PRO A 179 -11.97 6.96 -13.42
CA PRO A 179 -12.39 7.82 -14.52
C PRO A 179 -12.45 9.33 -14.22
N ASP A 180 -12.57 9.72 -12.95
CA ASP A 180 -12.82 11.08 -12.48
C ASP A 180 -11.62 11.75 -11.79
N THR A 181 -10.45 11.13 -11.84
CA THR A 181 -9.20 11.69 -11.29
C THR A 181 -8.09 11.74 -12.34
N GLY A 182 -7.14 12.65 -12.17
CA GLY A 182 -5.90 12.69 -12.96
C GLY A 182 -4.73 11.96 -12.30
N MET A 183 -4.96 11.34 -11.14
CA MET A 183 -3.93 10.59 -10.41
C MET A 183 -3.65 9.28 -11.13
N GLY A 184 -2.41 9.10 -11.57
CA GLY A 184 -1.96 8.02 -12.44
C GLY A 184 -1.00 7.04 -11.77
N GLY A 185 -0.99 6.99 -10.44
CA GLY A 185 -0.13 6.12 -9.66
C GLY A 185 -0.22 6.40 -8.17
N VAL A 186 0.67 5.81 -7.39
CA VAL A 186 0.72 5.97 -5.94
C VAL A 186 2.11 6.29 -5.43
N VAL A 187 2.16 6.97 -4.29
CA VAL A 187 3.35 7.14 -3.44
C VAL A 187 3.05 6.52 -2.07
N LEU A 188 4.00 5.74 -1.54
CA LEU A 188 3.92 5.20 -0.18
C LEU A 188 4.62 6.13 0.80
N VAL A 189 3.86 6.62 1.77
CA VAL A 189 4.37 7.48 2.85
C VAL A 189 4.26 6.72 4.17
N GLN A 190 5.20 6.95 5.06
CA GLN A 190 5.24 6.39 6.40
C GLN A 190 5.27 7.55 7.37
N THR A 191 4.34 7.53 8.32
CA THR A 191 4.32 8.53 9.39
C THR A 191 5.17 8.05 10.55
N GLY A 192 5.54 8.95 11.46
CA GLY A 192 6.21 8.57 12.70
C GLY A 192 5.24 8.00 13.74
N GLY A 193 5.79 7.37 14.79
CA GLY A 193 5.01 6.87 15.92
C GLY A 193 4.12 5.68 15.57
N ASP A 194 2.97 5.59 16.24
CA ASP A 194 2.11 4.41 16.18
C ASP A 194 1.42 4.23 14.82
N MET A 195 1.24 5.29 14.04
CA MET A 195 0.75 5.19 12.64
C MET A 195 1.85 4.75 11.65
N GLY A 196 3.10 4.63 12.10
CA GLY A 196 4.23 4.20 11.27
C GLY A 196 4.57 2.73 11.39
N SER A 197 4.39 2.15 12.58
CA SER A 197 4.67 0.73 12.83
C SER A 197 4.17 0.26 14.19
N MET A 198 4.08 -1.06 14.36
CA MET A 198 3.94 -1.74 15.65
C MET A 198 4.98 -2.85 15.81
N GLU A 199 5.21 -3.29 17.04
CA GLU A 199 5.95 -4.52 17.36
C GLU A 199 4.94 -5.61 17.73
N ALA A 200 4.95 -6.72 17.01
CA ALA A 200 4.13 -7.89 17.31
C ALA A 200 4.69 -8.64 18.53
N LYS A 201 3.86 -9.47 19.18
CA LYS A 201 4.24 -10.25 20.37
C LYS A 201 5.44 -11.18 20.17
N ASP A 202 5.71 -11.59 18.93
CA ASP A 202 6.86 -12.42 18.57
C ASP A 202 8.16 -11.61 18.34
N GLY A 203 8.10 -10.28 18.53
CA GLY A 203 9.20 -9.34 18.38
C GLY A 203 9.41 -8.82 16.95
N ARG A 204 8.59 -9.22 15.98
CA ARG A 204 8.68 -8.69 14.61
C ARG A 204 8.05 -7.31 14.53
N LYS A 205 8.69 -6.43 13.75
CA LYS A 205 8.15 -5.12 13.43
C LYS A 205 7.25 -5.22 12.20
N VAL A 206 6.02 -4.71 12.31
CA VAL A 206 5.09 -4.51 11.18
C VAL A 206 5.03 -3.03 10.87
N ASN A 207 5.40 -2.65 9.65
CA ASN A 207 5.34 -1.26 9.18
C ASN A 207 3.95 -0.91 8.63
N PHE A 208 3.52 0.32 8.79
CA PHE A 208 2.28 0.84 8.22
C PHE A 208 2.59 1.92 7.20
N TYR A 209 2.17 1.71 5.95
CA TYR A 209 2.39 2.66 4.87
C TYR A 209 1.06 3.25 4.39
N MET A 210 0.97 4.58 4.43
CA MET A 210 -0.13 5.30 3.81
C MET A 210 0.00 5.24 2.30
N VAL A 211 -1.06 4.81 1.63
CA VAL A 211 -1.15 4.86 0.16
C VAL A 211 -1.71 6.21 -0.25
N ILE A 212 -0.92 6.96 -1.01
CA ILE A 212 -1.31 8.28 -1.52
C ILE A 212 -1.44 8.20 -3.04
N PRO A 213 -2.67 8.23 -3.58
CA PRO A 213 -2.90 8.47 -5.00
C PRO A 213 -2.23 9.77 -5.45
N ALA A 214 -1.46 9.70 -6.54
CA ALA A 214 -0.55 10.74 -6.96
C ALA A 214 -0.63 11.02 -8.46
N TYR A 215 -0.39 12.27 -8.83
CA TYR A 215 -0.26 12.69 -10.22
C TYR A 215 1.09 12.24 -10.79
N ARG A 216 1.16 12.09 -12.11
CA ARG A 216 2.41 11.78 -12.82
C ARG A 216 3.53 12.74 -12.41
N GLU A 217 3.26 14.03 -12.41
CA GLU A 217 4.26 15.06 -12.10
C GLU A 217 4.80 14.93 -10.67
N GLU A 218 4.00 14.44 -9.71
CA GLU A 218 4.46 14.22 -8.33
C GLU A 218 5.41 13.02 -8.25
N ILE A 219 5.10 11.94 -8.98
CA ILE A 219 5.98 10.76 -9.06
C ILE A 219 7.28 11.12 -9.80
N GLU A 220 7.20 11.79 -10.94
CA GLU A 220 8.37 12.20 -11.72
C GLU A 220 9.24 13.22 -10.96
N TYR A 221 8.62 14.15 -10.22
CA TYR A 221 9.35 15.07 -9.34
C TYR A 221 10.15 14.30 -8.28
N LYS A 222 9.57 13.25 -7.68
CA LYS A 222 10.28 12.36 -6.75
C LYS A 222 11.41 11.60 -7.44
N LEU A 223 11.21 11.13 -8.67
CA LEU A 223 12.27 10.45 -9.43
C LEU A 223 13.43 11.39 -9.76
N GLU A 224 13.16 12.68 -10.02
CA GLU A 224 14.17 13.70 -10.30
C GLU A 224 14.91 14.17 -9.03
N TYR A 225 14.18 14.46 -7.94
CA TYR A 225 14.71 15.18 -6.77
C TYR A 225 14.73 14.37 -5.47
N GLY A 226 14.17 13.17 -5.46
CA GLY A 226 14.13 12.28 -4.30
C GLY A 226 12.89 12.46 -3.42
N MET A 227 12.66 11.49 -2.53
CA MET A 227 11.46 11.44 -1.70
C MET A 227 11.40 12.60 -0.69
N GLU A 228 12.51 13.00 -0.10
CA GLU A 228 12.56 14.13 0.84
C GLU A 228 12.10 15.45 0.21
N ALA A 229 12.42 15.66 -1.08
CA ALA A 229 11.99 16.84 -1.82
C ALA A 229 10.47 16.80 -2.10
N LEU A 230 9.92 15.62 -2.39
CA LEU A 230 8.47 15.44 -2.58
C LEU A 230 7.72 15.62 -1.25
N ASP A 231 8.22 15.07 -0.15
CA ASP A 231 7.63 15.25 1.18
C ASP A 231 7.55 16.73 1.56
N LYS A 232 8.57 17.52 1.21
CA LYS A 232 8.54 18.98 1.38
C LYS A 232 7.41 19.63 0.55
N ARG A 233 7.22 19.22 -0.70
CA ARG A 233 6.10 19.70 -1.55
C ARG A 233 4.74 19.32 -0.95
N PHE A 234 4.58 18.09 -0.49
CA PHE A 234 3.37 17.62 0.17
C PHE A 234 3.07 18.39 1.46
N SER A 235 4.09 18.66 2.28
CA SER A 235 3.94 19.44 3.51
C SER A 235 3.59 20.91 3.22
N GLU A 236 4.34 21.59 2.35
CA GLU A 236 4.09 23.00 1.99
C GLU A 236 2.76 23.20 1.26
N GLY A 237 2.36 22.20 0.46
CA GLY A 237 1.08 22.16 -0.25
C GLY A 237 -0.11 21.72 0.58
N ASN A 238 0.09 21.33 1.84
CA ASN A 238 -0.93 20.78 2.74
C ASN A 238 -1.70 19.60 2.10
N LEU A 239 -0.97 18.58 1.65
CA LEU A 239 -1.57 17.35 1.13
C LEU A 239 -2.63 16.83 2.11
N PRO A 240 -3.90 16.69 1.68
CA PRO A 240 -4.94 16.20 2.57
C PRO A 240 -4.66 14.77 3.00
N MET A 241 -4.86 14.51 4.30
CA MET A 241 -4.76 13.17 4.88
C MET A 241 -5.87 12.25 4.35
N VAL A 242 -7.08 12.79 4.20
CA VAL A 242 -8.25 12.10 3.63
C VAL A 242 -8.17 12.20 2.12
N LEU A 243 -8.43 11.09 1.43
CA LEU A 243 -8.46 11.04 -0.02
C LEU A 243 -9.38 12.14 -0.58
N ASP A 244 -8.79 13.03 -1.37
CA ASP A 244 -9.49 13.99 -2.20
C ASP A 244 -9.03 13.76 -3.64
N ILE A 245 -9.87 13.10 -4.43
CA ILE A 245 -9.60 12.76 -5.83
C ILE A 245 -9.52 13.99 -6.75
N HIS A 246 -9.91 15.17 -6.24
CA HIS A 246 -9.91 16.45 -6.94
C HIS A 246 -8.94 17.47 -6.34
N ARG A 247 -8.08 17.06 -5.38
CA ARG A 247 -7.03 17.94 -4.84
C ARG A 247 -6.14 18.46 -5.99
N PRO A 248 -5.54 19.65 -5.87
CA PRO A 248 -4.57 20.11 -6.86
C PRO A 248 -3.34 19.20 -6.89
N ASN A 249 -2.73 19.10 -8.08
CA ASN A 249 -1.40 18.53 -8.26
C ASN A 249 -0.36 19.46 -7.60
N LEU A 250 0.36 18.96 -6.61
CA LEU A 250 1.31 19.74 -5.81
C LEU A 250 2.67 19.95 -6.48
N CYS A 251 2.86 19.32 -7.64
CA CYS A 251 4.03 19.47 -8.51
C CYS A 251 3.62 19.92 -9.92
N ALA A 252 2.49 20.61 -10.10
CA ALA A 252 2.02 21.07 -11.42
C ALA A 252 2.99 22.04 -12.14
N ASP A 253 3.89 22.68 -11.39
CA ASP A 253 4.96 23.54 -11.92
C ASP A 253 6.17 22.74 -12.44
N PHE A 254 6.26 21.46 -12.13
CA PHE A 254 7.36 20.59 -12.59
C PHE A 254 7.28 20.37 -14.11
N LYS A 255 8.46 20.43 -14.74
CA LYS A 255 8.69 20.18 -16.16
C LYS A 255 9.92 19.30 -16.26
N GLU A 256 9.80 18.16 -16.93
CA GLU A 256 10.91 17.25 -17.24
C GLU A 256 11.89 17.86 -18.26
#